data_AF-A0A7W0G1T5-F1
#
_entry.id   AF-A0A7W0G1T5-F1
#
_cell.length_a   1.000
_cell.length_b   1.000
_cell.length_c   1.000
_cell.angle_alpha   90.00
_cell.angle_beta   90.00
_cell.angle_gamma   90.00
#
_symmetry.space_group_name_H-M   'P 1'
#
loop_
_entity.id
_entity.type
_entity.pdbx_description
1 polymer ?
#
loop_
_entity_poly.entity_id
_entity_poly.type
_entity_poly.pdbx_seq_one_letter_code
_entity_poly.pdbx_strand_id
1 'polypeptide(L)'
;MKPYVDLPRMAEHASQMLRAALDAFTHGDAAAARALISRDDEIDELYDQIFHGLIQLMATDPATTTRAARLLFVAKHLERIGDYVTDICELTVYMAEAAVIRHSN
;
A
#
# COMPACT_ATOMS: atom_id res chain seq x y z
N MET A 1 3.01 -16.51 20.52
CA MET A 1 2.44 -16.12 19.21
C MET A 1 3.25 -14.93 18.72
N LYS A 2 3.88 -14.99 17.54
CA LYS A 2 4.63 -13.84 17.01
C LYS A 2 3.62 -12.70 16.81
N PRO A 3 3.80 -11.52 17.43
CA PRO A 3 2.91 -10.40 17.18
C PRO A 3 3.03 -10.02 15.70
N TYR A 4 1.91 -9.90 14.99
CA TYR A 4 1.86 -9.48 13.59
C TYR A 4 2.06 -7.96 13.52
N VAL A 5 3.20 -7.45 14.00
CA VAL A 5 3.47 -6.02 14.16
C VAL A 5 3.46 -5.29 12.81
N ASP A 6 3.79 -6.00 11.74
CA ASP A 6 3.90 -5.40 10.41
C ASP A 6 2.53 -5.13 9.76
N LEU A 7 1.47 -5.88 10.10
CA LEU A 7 0.13 -5.68 9.50
C LEU A 7 -0.51 -4.34 9.93
N PRO A 8 -0.56 -4.00 11.23
CA PRO A 8 -1.01 -2.69 11.67
C PRO A 8 -0.12 -1.56 11.15
N ARG A 9 1.20 -1.78 11.04
CA ARG A 9 2.11 -0.81 10.44
C ARG A 9 1.75 -0.54 8.98
N MET A 10 1.56 -1.59 8.18
CA MET A 10 1.13 -1.46 6.79
C MET A 10 -0.22 -0.74 6.67
N ALA A 11 -1.17 -1.04 7.57
CA ALA A 11 -2.47 -0.36 7.58
C ALA A 11 -2.35 1.14 7.90
N GLU A 12 -1.48 1.50 8.84
CA GLU A 12 -1.19 2.90 9.19
C GLU A 12 -0.54 3.64 8.01
N HIS A 13 0.48 3.05 7.38
CA HIS A 13 1.12 3.63 6.20
C HIS A 13 0.13 3.84 5.04
N ALA A 14 -0.66 2.81 4.69
CA ALA A 14 -1.70 2.93 3.65
C ALA A 14 -2.72 4.03 3.96
N SER A 15 -3.13 4.16 5.23
CA SER A 15 -4.08 5.19 5.65
C SER A 15 -3.49 6.60 5.55
N GLN A 16 -2.22 6.77 5.93
CA GLN A 16 -1.51 8.04 5.84
C GLN A 16 -1.29 8.46 4.38
N MET A 17 -0.92 7.51 3.52
CA MET A 17 -0.75 7.75 2.08
C MET A 17 -2.08 8.14 1.42
N LEU A 18 -3.16 7.43 1.71
CA LEU A 18 -4.49 7.78 1.19
C LEU A 18 -4.90 9.20 1.60
N ARG A 19 -4.66 9.57 2.86
CA ARG A 19 -4.94 10.93 3.32
C ARG A 19 -4.12 11.98 2.56
N ALA A 20 -2.82 11.75 2.41
CA ALA A 20 -1.93 12.66 1.69
C ALA A 20 -2.30 12.79 0.20
N ALA A 21 -2.73 11.70 -0.45
CA ALA A 21 -3.18 11.74 -1.84
C ALA A 21 -4.46 12.56 -2.00
N LEU A 22 -5.42 12.40 -1.08
CA LEU A 22 -6.65 13.20 -1.08
C LEU A 22 -6.37 14.68 -0.79
N ASP A 23 -5.43 14.97 0.11
CA ASP A 23 -4.99 16.34 0.37
C ASP A 23 -4.34 16.96 -0.88
N ALA A 24 -3.42 16.24 -1.55
CA ALA A 24 -2.81 16.71 -2.80
C ALA A 24 -3.85 16.93 -3.90
N PHE A 25 -4.79 15.99 -4.08
CA PHE A 25 -5.86 16.08 -5.05
C PHE A 25 -6.76 17.30 -4.82
N THR A 26 -7.21 17.52 -3.59
CA THR A 26 -8.12 18.63 -3.25
C THR A 26 -7.48 20.01 -3.40
N HIS A 27 -6.16 20.10 -3.24
CA HIS A 27 -5.41 21.35 -3.45
C HIS A 27 -4.84 21.50 -4.87
N GLY A 28 -4.97 20.47 -5.72
CA GLY A 28 -4.35 20.45 -7.05
C GLY A 28 -2.81 20.45 -7.01
N ASP A 29 -2.21 19.91 -5.95
CA ASP A 29 -0.76 19.95 -5.74
C ASP A 29 -0.06 18.77 -6.44
N ALA A 30 0.33 19.00 -7.70
CA ALA A 30 1.04 18.02 -8.51
C ALA A 30 2.44 17.67 -8.00
N ALA A 31 3.09 18.55 -7.23
CA ALA A 31 4.40 18.26 -6.66
C ALA A 31 4.28 17.28 -5.49
N ALA A 32 3.31 17.51 -4.60
CA ALA A 32 3.00 16.60 -3.51
C ALA A 32 2.56 15.23 -4.03
N ALA A 33 1.72 15.19 -5.07
CA ALA A 33 1.28 13.95 -5.71
C ALA A 33 2.47 13.11 -6.24
N ARG A 34 3.42 13.73 -6.95
CA ARG A 34 4.62 13.01 -7.43
C ARG A 34 5.50 12.47 -6.31
N ALA A 35 5.68 13.23 -5.24
CA ALA A 35 6.45 12.78 -4.09
C ALA A 35 5.79 11.59 -3.36
N LEU A 36 4.46 11.48 -3.45
CA LEU A 36 3.72 10.40 -2.83
C LEU A 36 3.79 9.10 -3.65
N ILE A 37 3.82 9.19 -4.98
CA ILE A 37 3.99 8.01 -5.87
C ILE A 37 5.27 7.24 -5.50
N SER A 38 6.38 7.94 -5.21
CA SER A 38 7.63 7.27 -4.82
C SER A 38 7.60 6.57 -3.46
N ARG A 39 6.48 6.66 -2.71
CA ARG A 39 6.32 5.99 -1.41
C ARG A 39 5.54 4.68 -1.52
N ASP A 40 5.03 4.33 -2.70
CA ASP A 40 4.31 3.08 -2.93
C ASP A 40 5.21 1.86 -2.69
N ASP A 41 6.50 1.97 -3.04
CA ASP A 41 7.54 0.98 -2.74
C ASP A 41 7.57 0.58 -1.25
N GLU A 42 7.27 1.50 -0.33
CA GLU A 42 7.23 1.19 1.10
C GLU A 42 6.09 0.23 1.46
N ILE A 43 4.93 0.34 0.81
CA ILE A 43 3.79 -0.55 1.01
C ILE A 43 4.07 -1.92 0.39
N ASP A 44 4.68 -1.95 -0.79
CA ASP A 44 5.05 -3.19 -1.48
C ASP A 44 6.08 -3.99 -0.67
N GLU A 45 7.12 -3.34 -0.16
CA GLU A 45 8.10 -3.97 0.70
C GLU A 45 7.46 -4.56 1.98
N LEU A 46 6.51 -3.84 2.59
CA LEU A 46 5.77 -4.33 3.76
C LEU A 46 4.89 -5.53 3.41
N TYR A 47 4.20 -5.48 2.28
CA TYR A 47 3.38 -6.57 1.78
C TYR A 47 4.22 -7.83 1.59
N ASP A 48 5.37 -7.72 0.93
CA ASP A 48 6.27 -8.85 0.67
C ASP A 48 6.79 -9.47 1.97
N GLN A 49 7.20 -8.64 2.94
CA GLN A 49 7.63 -9.12 4.26
C GLN A 49 6.53 -9.90 4.96
N ILE A 50 5.29 -9.37 4.96
CA ILE A 50 4.12 -10.01 5.55
C ILE A 50 3.78 -11.31 4.81
N PHE A 51 3.79 -11.30 3.48
CA PHE A 51 3.49 -12.45 2.63
C PHE A 51 4.42 -13.62 2.96
N HIS A 52 5.74 -13.39 2.91
CA HIS A 52 6.72 -14.44 3.20
C HIS A 52 6.61 -14.94 4.64
N GLY A 53 6.39 -14.05 5.61
CA GLY A 53 6.18 -14.42 7.00
C GLY A 53 4.94 -15.29 7.23
N LEU A 54 3.84 -15.01 6.52
CA LEU A 54 2.61 -15.79 6.60
C LEU A 54 2.76 -17.15 5.91
N ILE A 55 3.41 -17.22 4.73
CA ILE A 55 3.69 -18.50 4.06
C ILE A 55 4.58 -19.40 4.93
N GLN A 56 5.64 -18.84 5.52
CA GLN A 56 6.50 -19.59 6.45
C GLN A 56 5.72 -20.11 7.65
N LEU A 57 4.79 -19.31 8.19
CA LEU A 57 3.93 -19.72 9.30
C LEU A 57 3.03 -20.90 8.91
N MET A 58 2.42 -20.88 7.73
CA MET A 58 1.61 -22.00 7.21
C MET A 58 2.45 -23.28 7.07
N ALA A 59 3.67 -23.16 6.56
CA ALA A 59 4.58 -24.29 6.36
C ALA A 59 5.07 -24.89 7.68
N THR A 60 5.30 -24.04 8.70
CA THR A 60 5.85 -24.47 10.00
C THR A 60 4.75 -25.02 10.92
N ASP A 61 3.53 -24.47 10.86
CA ASP A 61 2.38 -24.89 11.65
C ASP A 61 1.12 -24.94 10.77
N PRO A 62 0.81 -26.10 10.16
CA PRO A 62 -0.35 -26.25 9.27
C PRO A 62 -1.70 -25.92 9.91
N ALA A 63 -1.83 -26.01 11.25
CA ALA A 63 -3.05 -25.63 11.95
C ALA A 63 -3.37 -24.13 11.84
N THR A 64 -2.37 -23.30 11.49
CA THR A 64 -2.54 -21.85 11.31
C THR A 64 -2.98 -21.45 9.91
N THR A 65 -3.01 -22.39 8.94
CA THR A 65 -3.18 -22.12 7.51
C THR A 65 -4.38 -21.23 7.20
N THR A 66 -5.57 -21.60 7.68
CA THR A 66 -6.79 -20.82 7.41
C THR A 66 -6.71 -19.40 7.97
N ARG A 67 -6.10 -19.21 9.15
CA ARG A 67 -5.95 -17.87 9.74
C ARG A 67 -4.93 -17.05 8.98
N ALA A 68 -3.78 -17.63 8.66
CA ALA A 68 -2.73 -16.97 7.88
C ALA A 68 -3.24 -16.57 6.49
N ALA A 69 -4.08 -17.40 5.85
CA ALA A 69 -4.66 -17.10 4.55
C ALA A 69 -5.59 -15.89 4.60
N ARG A 70 -6.43 -15.79 5.65
CA ARG A 70 -7.27 -14.61 5.88
C ARG A 70 -6.44 -13.34 6.09
N LEU A 71 -5.34 -13.43 6.83
CA LEU A 71 -4.43 -12.29 7.02
C LEU A 71 -3.73 -11.87 5.72
N LEU A 72 -3.41 -12.84 4.85
CA LEU A 72 -2.85 -12.55 3.53
C LEU A 72 -3.82 -11.74 2.66
N PHE A 73 -5.11 -12.07 2.70
CA PHE A 73 -6.14 -11.25 2.03
C PHE A 73 -6.20 -9.84 2.59
N VAL A 74 -6.10 -9.66 3.92
CA VAL A 74 -6.04 -8.33 4.52
C VAL A 74 -4.83 -7.55 4.01
N ALA A 75 -3.64 -8.16 4.02
CA ALA A 75 -2.42 -7.53 3.51
C ALA A 75 -2.56 -7.14 2.03
N LYS A 76 -3.12 -8.01 1.20
CA LYS A 76 -3.35 -7.70 -0.23
C LYS A 76 -4.33 -6.55 -0.42
N HIS A 77 -5.36 -6.43 0.42
CA HIS A 77 -6.26 -5.30 0.36
C HIS A 77 -5.60 -3.99 0.81
N LEU A 78 -4.63 -4.04 1.73
CA LEU A 78 -3.85 -2.87 2.11
C LEU A 78 -2.89 -2.44 1.00
N GLU A 79 -2.23 -3.37 0.32
CA GLU A 79 -1.37 -3.04 -0.83
C GLU A 79 -2.17 -2.40 -1.96
N ARG A 80 -3.37 -2.92 -2.22
CA ARG A 80 -4.27 -2.33 -3.21
C ARG A 80 -4.76 -0.91 -2.87
N ILE A 81 -4.70 -0.51 -1.60
CA ILE A 81 -4.91 0.90 -1.23
C ILE A 81 -3.74 1.75 -1.72
N GLY A 82 -2.50 1.25 -1.64
CA GLY A 82 -1.30 1.85 -2.26
C GLY A 82 -1.48 2.07 -3.75
N ASP A 83 -1.87 1.04 -4.50
CA ASP A 83 -2.19 1.17 -5.93
C ASP A 83 -3.19 2.31 -6.21
N TYR A 84 -4.27 2.39 -5.42
CA TYR A 84 -5.27 3.45 -5.57
C TYR A 84 -4.75 4.84 -5.20
N VAL A 85 -3.82 4.94 -4.24
CA VAL A 85 -3.13 6.20 -3.91
C VAL A 85 -2.34 6.67 -5.14
N THR A 86 -1.60 5.77 -5.77
CA THR A 86 -0.82 6.05 -6.98
C THR A 86 -1.72 6.53 -8.12
N ASP A 87 -2.83 5.83 -8.38
CA ASP A 87 -3.84 6.25 -9.38
C ASP A 87 -4.38 7.67 -9.12
N ILE A 88 -4.71 8.01 -7.86
CA ILE A 88 -5.19 9.34 -7.48
C ILE A 88 -4.10 10.40 -7.72
N CYS A 89 -2.85 10.09 -7.41
CA CYS A 89 -1.73 11.00 -7.60
C CYS A 89 -1.44 11.26 -9.09
N GLU A 90 -1.46 10.22 -9.92
CA GLU A 90 -1.32 10.36 -11.38
C GLU A 90 -2.43 11.25 -11.96
N LEU A 91 -3.68 11.03 -11.52
CA LEU A 91 -4.82 11.85 -11.93
C LEU A 91 -4.65 13.30 -11.49
N THR A 92 -4.15 13.54 -10.27
CA THR A 92 -3.89 14.88 -9.74
C THR A 92 -2.90 15.64 -10.61
N VAL A 93 -1.79 15.00 -10.98
CA VAL A 93 -0.77 15.60 -11.88
C VAL A 93 -1.37 15.91 -13.25
N TYR A 94 -2.14 14.98 -13.80
CA TYR A 94 -2.83 15.19 -15.07
C TYR A 94 -3.79 16.39 -15.02
N MET A 95 -4.59 16.51 -13.96
CA MET A 95 -5.55 17.60 -13.82
C MET A 95 -4.88 18.97 -13.63
N ALA A 96 -3.75 19.02 -12.92
CA ALA A 96 -3.05 20.27 -12.64
C ALA A 96 -2.19 20.76 -13.81
N GLU A 97 -1.58 19.84 -14.57
CA GLU A 97 -0.54 20.18 -15.55
C GLU A 97 -0.85 19.73 -16.98
N ALA A 98 -1.97 19.01 -17.19
CA ALA A 98 -2.29 18.33 -18.46
C ALA A 98 -1.18 17.36 -18.93
N ALA A 99 -0.38 16.86 -17.99
CA ALA A 99 0.72 15.93 -18.23
C ALA A 99 0.33 14.52 -17.78
N VAL A 100 0.50 13.53 -18.66
CA VAL A 100 0.32 12.12 -18.29
C VAL A 100 1.63 11.60 -17.72
N ILE A 101 1.61 11.27 -16.43
CA ILE A 101 2.64 10.44 -15.81
C ILE A 101 2.02 9.07 -15.53
N ARG A 102 2.81 8.02 -15.75
CA ARG A 102 2.45 6.64 -15.44
C ARG A 102 3.59 6.05 -14.65
N HIS A 103 3.29 5.60 -13.45
CA HIS A 103 4.12 4.70 -12.69
C HIS A 103 4.03 3.31 -13.31
N SER A 104 5.15 2.58 -13.30
CA SER A 104 5.20 1.19 -13.74
C SER A 104 5.52 0.35 -12.50
N ASN A 105 4.53 -0.41 -12.01
CA ASN A 105 4.79 -1.51 -11.05
C ASN A 105 5.65 -2.59 -11.69
#